data_AF-A0A1M4MMD1-F1
#
_entry.id   AF-A0A1M4MMD1-F1
#
_cell.length_a   1.000
_cell.length_b   1.000
_cell.length_c   1.000
_cell.angle_alpha   90.00
_cell.angle_beta   90.00
_cell.angle_gamma   90.00
#
_symmetry.space_group_name_H-M   'P 1'
#
loop_
_entity.id
_entity.type
_entity.pdbx_description
1 polymer ?
#
loop_
_entity_poly.entity_id
_entity_poly.type
_entity_poly.pdbx_seq_one_letter_code
_entity_poly.pdbx_strand_id
1 'polypeptide(L)'
;MEGNGRPGKTAEDLEWGSGPFFGALVVLAILCVIALGFLHWNNLIDETHLAAFPREGSVDAASVTHLTEGDFRDHPALGALILDGKRVLVSKGPLFDALLWLDPRSSYSPFGKEHEKCSSLRITTEEMRRILAKYALCEWNGTVYGVAQSA
;
A
#
# COMPACT_ATOMS: atom_id res chain seq x y z
N MET A 1 -53.63 -51.58 13.44
CA MET A 1 -54.01 -50.30 14.05
C MET A 1 -52.71 -49.73 14.61
N GLU A 2 -51.99 -48.97 13.79
CA GLU A 2 -52.02 -47.49 13.77
C GLU A 2 -51.43 -46.94 15.08
N GLY A 3 -50.37 -46.14 15.12
CA GLY A 3 -49.64 -45.47 14.05
C GLY A 3 -48.39 -44.79 14.61
N ASN A 4 -47.54 -44.36 13.69
CA ASN A 4 -46.34 -43.56 13.89
C ASN A 4 -46.56 -42.32 14.78
N GLY A 5 -45.57 -42.01 15.61
CA GLY A 5 -45.41 -40.69 16.23
C GLY A 5 -43.95 -40.46 16.58
N ARG A 6 -43.17 -39.96 15.61
CA ARG A 6 -41.78 -39.49 15.77
C ARG A 6 -41.65 -38.58 16.99
N PRO A 7 -40.47 -38.51 17.65
CA PRO A 7 -40.24 -37.50 18.68
C PRO A 7 -40.49 -36.13 18.07
N GLY A 8 -41.40 -35.38 18.68
CA GLY A 8 -41.59 -33.98 18.37
C GLY A 8 -40.25 -33.31 18.53
N LYS A 9 -39.64 -32.91 17.41
CA LYS A 9 -38.63 -31.85 17.41
C LYS A 9 -39.28 -30.68 18.11
N THR A 10 -38.83 -30.40 19.33
CA THR A 10 -39.17 -29.19 20.05
C THR A 10 -38.89 -28.03 19.11
N ALA A 11 -39.90 -27.18 18.90
CA ALA A 11 -39.84 -25.98 18.08
C ALA A 11 -38.81 -24.94 18.59
N GLU A 12 -38.05 -25.29 19.63
CA GLU A 12 -37.07 -24.44 20.31
C GLU A 12 -35.66 -24.55 19.69
N ASP A 13 -35.41 -25.52 18.81
CA ASP A 13 -34.09 -25.69 18.15
C ASP A 13 -33.95 -24.89 16.83
N LEU A 14 -34.92 -24.05 16.49
CA LEU A 14 -34.95 -23.25 15.25
C LEU A 14 -35.03 -21.73 15.48
N GLU A 15 -34.96 -21.25 16.72
CA GLU A 15 -34.95 -19.81 17.02
C GLU A 15 -33.56 -19.17 17.02
N TRP A 16 -32.54 -19.86 16.48
CA TRP A 16 -31.27 -19.22 16.13
C TRP A 16 -31.38 -18.52 14.77
N GLY A 17 -32.05 -17.36 14.68
CA GLY A 17 -31.76 -16.49 13.53
C GLY A 17 -32.76 -15.45 13.04
N SER A 18 -33.77 -15.01 13.81
CA SER A 18 -34.70 -14.00 13.28
C SER A 18 -35.18 -12.95 14.30
N GLY A 19 -34.28 -12.47 15.15
CA GLY A 19 -34.51 -11.23 15.91
C GLY A 19 -34.08 -9.99 15.11
N PRO A 20 -34.74 -8.81 15.29
CA PRO A 20 -34.31 -7.55 14.66
C PRO A 20 -32.85 -7.20 14.96
N PHE A 21 -32.31 -7.68 16.09
CA PHE A 21 -30.89 -7.57 16.45
C PHE A 21 -29.96 -8.34 15.51
N PHE A 22 -30.32 -9.55 15.09
CA PHE A 22 -29.53 -10.32 14.12
C PHE A 22 -29.58 -9.66 12.74
N GLY A 23 -30.75 -9.18 12.32
CA GLY A 23 -30.90 -8.40 11.09
C GLY A 23 -30.04 -7.12 11.12
N ALA A 24 -30.07 -6.37 12.23
CA ALA A 24 -29.25 -5.17 12.39
C ALA A 24 -27.74 -5.46 12.38
N LEU A 25 -27.31 -6.55 13.03
CA LEU A 25 -25.90 -6.98 13.02
C LEU A 25 -25.44 -7.37 11.61
N VAL A 26 -26.26 -8.10 10.85
CA VAL A 26 -25.96 -8.45 9.46
C VAL A 26 -25.86 -7.21 8.58
N VAL A 27 -26.82 -6.28 8.70
CA VAL A 27 -26.78 -5.00 7.97
C VAL A 27 -25.53 -4.20 8.34
N LEU A 28 -25.18 -4.11 9.62
CA LEU A 28 -23.96 -3.45 10.07
C LEU A 28 -22.71 -4.10 9.48
N ALA A 29 -22.64 -5.43 9.49
CA ALA A 29 -21.51 -6.17 8.91
C ALA A 29 -21.37 -5.89 7.40
N ILE A 30 -22.48 -5.89 6.66
CA ILE A 30 -22.47 -5.57 5.21
C ILE A 30 -21.99 -4.13 4.98
N LEU A 31 -22.50 -3.16 5.75
CA LEU A 31 -22.07 -1.77 5.66
C LEU A 31 -20.57 -1.61 5.99
N CYS A 32 -20.06 -2.32 6.98
CA CYS A 32 -18.63 -2.34 7.30
C CYS A 32 -17.79 -2.89 6.14
N VAL A 33 -18.22 -3.97 5.49
CA VAL A 33 -17.52 -4.54 4.33
C VAL A 33 -17.52 -3.56 3.15
N ILE A 34 -18.66 -2.92 2.85
CA ILE A 34 -18.75 -1.92 1.78
C ILE A 34 -17.86 -0.72 2.09
N ALA A 35 -17.90 -0.21 3.32
CA ALA A 35 -17.07 0.91 3.75
C ALA A 35 -15.58 0.57 3.67
N LEU A 36 -15.16 -0.61 4.13
CA LEU A 36 -13.78 -1.09 4.01
C LEU A 36 -13.36 -1.28 2.56
N GLY A 37 -14.23 -1.85 1.72
CA GLY A 37 -13.97 -1.99 0.28
C GLY A 37 -13.79 -0.65 -0.41
N PHE A 38 -14.63 0.34 -0.08
CA PHE A 38 -14.51 1.71 -0.61
C PHE A 38 -13.23 2.41 -0.11
N LEU A 39 -12.89 2.27 1.17
CA LEU A 39 -11.64 2.77 1.73
C LEU A 39 -10.41 2.16 1.05
N HIS A 40 -10.41 0.84 0.83
CA HIS A 40 -9.34 0.12 0.14
C HIS A 40 -9.20 0.57 -1.32
N TRP A 41 -10.32 0.70 -2.03
CA TRP A 41 -10.34 1.16 -3.42
C TRP A 41 -9.76 2.57 -3.58
N ASN A 42 -10.18 3.52 -2.74
CA ASN A 42 -9.61 4.87 -2.77
C ASN A 42 -8.12 4.88 -2.43
N ASN A 43 -7.70 4.01 -1.51
CA ASN A 43 -6.30 3.88 -1.15
C ASN A 43 -5.42 3.40 -2.31
N LEU A 44 -5.93 2.45 -3.12
CA LEU A 44 -5.27 1.96 -4.33
C LEU A 44 -5.14 3.04 -5.42
N ILE A 45 -6.18 3.85 -5.64
CA ILE A 45 -6.16 4.90 -6.68
C ILE A 45 -5.16 6.01 -6.34
N ASP A 46 -5.08 6.37 -5.07
CA ASP A 46 -4.25 7.47 -4.60
C ASP A 46 -2.88 6.98 -4.10
N GLU A 47 -2.39 5.83 -4.59
CA GLU A 47 -1.14 5.23 -4.14
C GLU A 47 0.08 6.07 -4.57
N THR A 48 0.57 6.88 -3.63
CA THR A 48 1.73 7.74 -3.84
C THR A 48 3.03 6.97 -3.64
N HIS A 49 3.98 7.15 -4.56
CA HIS A 49 5.30 6.52 -4.47
C HIS A 49 6.41 7.42 -4.99
N LEU A 50 7.60 7.19 -4.44
CA LEU A 50 8.86 7.73 -4.94
C LEU A 50 9.46 6.76 -5.95
N ALA A 51 10.09 7.33 -6.98
CA ALA A 51 10.91 6.61 -7.94
C ALA A 51 12.24 7.35 -8.14
N ALA A 52 13.32 6.59 -8.35
CA ALA A 52 14.58 7.15 -8.84
C ALA A 52 14.53 7.21 -10.36
N PHE A 53 15.04 8.31 -10.93
CA PHE A 53 15.13 8.51 -12.37
C PHE A 53 16.57 8.32 -12.84
N PRO A 54 16.79 7.50 -13.89
CA PRO A 54 18.12 7.29 -14.44
C PRO A 54 18.64 8.58 -15.09
N ARG A 55 19.95 8.71 -15.16
CA ARG A 55 20.61 9.84 -15.81
C ARG A 55 20.53 9.75 -17.32
N GLU A 56 19.80 10.66 -17.96
CA GLU A 56 19.68 10.73 -19.43
C GLU A 56 20.72 11.67 -20.10
N GLY A 57 21.54 12.41 -19.33
CA GLY A 57 22.52 13.34 -19.90
C GLY A 57 23.52 13.93 -18.90
N SER A 58 24.44 14.76 -19.41
CA SER A 58 25.37 15.54 -18.59
C SER A 58 24.62 16.66 -17.88
N VAL A 59 24.78 16.77 -16.57
CA VAL A 59 24.19 17.83 -15.76
C VAL A 59 25.32 18.51 -15.00
N ASP A 60 25.18 19.82 -14.82
CA ASP A 60 26.15 20.64 -14.10
C ASP A 60 26.33 20.10 -12.67
N ALA A 61 27.54 19.63 -12.37
CA ALA A 61 27.91 19.07 -11.08
C ALA A 61 27.68 20.06 -9.92
N ALA A 62 27.66 21.37 -10.20
CA ALA A 62 27.34 22.39 -9.19
C ALA A 62 25.87 22.38 -8.73
N SER A 63 24.98 21.74 -9.48
CA SER A 63 23.53 21.72 -9.22
C SER A 63 23.00 20.41 -8.64
N VAL A 64 23.87 19.39 -8.50
CA VAL A 64 23.46 18.03 -8.13
C VAL A 64 24.03 17.64 -6.78
N THR A 65 23.18 17.08 -5.91
CA THR A 65 23.61 16.56 -4.62
C THR A 65 24.28 15.19 -4.82
N HIS A 66 25.59 15.11 -4.56
CA HIS A 66 26.30 13.83 -4.61
C HIS A 66 25.97 12.99 -3.37
N LEU A 67 25.42 11.80 -3.61
CA LEU A 67 25.10 10.84 -2.55
C LEU A 67 26.36 10.17 -2.02
N THR A 68 26.37 9.93 -0.71
CA THR A 68 27.43 9.19 -0.01
C THR A 68 26.85 7.91 0.60
N GLU A 69 27.74 6.99 1.01
CA GLU A 69 27.32 5.82 1.79
C GLU A 69 26.60 6.19 3.11
N GLY A 70 26.90 7.36 3.68
CA GLY A 70 26.21 7.89 4.84
C GLY A 70 24.73 8.15 4.58
N ASP A 71 24.40 8.73 3.42
CA ASP A 71 23.03 9.06 3.06
C ASP A 71 22.13 7.83 2.95
N PHE A 72 22.66 6.69 2.49
CA PHE A 72 21.91 5.42 2.45
C PHE A 72 21.65 4.83 3.84
N ARG A 73 22.53 5.10 4.81
CA ARG A 73 22.31 4.69 6.21
C ARG A 73 21.26 5.56 6.89
N ASP A 74 21.32 6.87 6.64
CA ASP A 74 20.40 7.85 7.24
C ASP A 74 19.01 7.79 6.58
N HIS A 75 18.96 7.43 5.30
CA HIS A 75 17.74 7.31 4.51
C HIS A 75 17.68 5.97 3.75
N PRO A 76 17.26 4.87 4.41
CA PRO A 76 17.14 3.56 3.77
C PRO A 76 16.30 3.53 2.50
N ALA A 77 15.35 4.46 2.37
CA ALA A 77 14.54 4.65 1.16
C ALA A 77 15.38 4.97 -0.08
N LEU A 78 16.48 5.73 0.06
CA LEU A 78 17.40 5.97 -1.05
C LEU A 78 18.04 4.67 -1.52
N GLY A 79 18.35 3.75 -0.61
CA GLY A 79 18.88 2.43 -0.97
C GLY A 79 17.89 1.64 -1.82
N ALA A 80 16.63 1.60 -1.39
CA ALA A 80 15.57 0.93 -2.14
C ALA A 80 15.33 1.58 -3.52
N LEU A 81 15.37 2.91 -3.60
CA LEU A 81 15.14 3.65 -4.85
C LEU A 81 16.30 3.52 -5.84
N ILE A 82 17.54 3.64 -5.36
CA ILE A 82 18.73 3.85 -6.20
C ILE A 82 19.53 2.57 -6.38
N LEU A 83 19.71 1.77 -5.33
CA LEU A 83 20.50 0.54 -5.39
C LEU A 83 19.66 -0.64 -5.86
N ASP A 84 18.45 -0.76 -5.31
CA ASP A 84 17.53 -1.84 -5.65
C ASP A 84 16.67 -1.54 -6.88
N GLY A 85 16.61 -0.26 -7.32
CA GLY A 85 15.78 0.18 -8.45
C GLY A 85 14.28 0.00 -8.21
N LYS A 86 13.84 0.01 -6.94
CA LYS A 86 12.45 -0.24 -6.55
C LYS A 86 11.77 1.05 -6.13
N ARG A 87 10.50 1.19 -6.50
CA ARG A 87 9.64 2.29 -6.03
C ARG A 87 9.42 2.17 -4.51
N VAL A 88 9.42 3.29 -3.80
CA VAL A 88 9.15 3.31 -2.35
C VAL A 88 7.81 3.96 -2.13
N LEU A 89 6.90 3.24 -1.47
CA LEU A 89 5.53 3.67 -1.28
C LEU A 89 5.39 4.54 -0.02
N VAL A 90 4.49 5.52 -0.08
CA VAL A 90 4.21 6.40 1.06
C VAL A 90 3.11 5.77 1.92
N SER A 91 3.39 5.62 3.21
CA SER A 91 2.44 5.16 4.21
C SER A 91 1.33 6.19 4.40
N LYS A 92 0.08 5.74 4.37
CA LYS A 92 -1.09 6.52 4.78
C LYS A 92 -1.56 6.16 6.20
N GLY A 93 -0.75 5.37 6.92
CA GLY A 93 -1.03 4.87 8.25
C GLY A 93 -1.22 3.35 8.30
N PRO A 94 -1.14 2.77 9.50
CA PRO A 94 -1.03 1.32 9.68
C PRO A 94 -2.24 0.54 9.16
N LEU A 95 -3.44 1.11 9.23
CA LEU A 95 -4.66 0.49 8.70
C LEU A 95 -4.60 0.36 7.17
N PHE A 96 -4.20 1.45 6.49
CA PHE A 96 -4.11 1.47 5.03
C PHE A 96 -2.95 0.60 4.52
N ASP A 97 -1.83 0.58 5.23
CA ASP A 97 -0.70 -0.28 4.91
C ASP A 97 -1.07 -1.77 5.06
N ALA A 98 -1.83 -2.12 6.11
CA ALA A 98 -2.34 -3.48 6.30
C ALA A 98 -3.35 -3.88 5.22
N LEU A 99 -4.25 -2.95 4.84
CA LEU A 99 -5.20 -3.18 3.74
C LEU A 99 -4.46 -3.44 2.41
N LEU A 100 -3.39 -2.69 2.13
CA LEU A 100 -2.54 -2.94 0.96
C LEU A 100 -1.83 -4.28 1.04
N TRP A 101 -1.27 -4.67 2.20
CA TRP A 101 -0.61 -5.97 2.37
C TRP A 101 -1.52 -7.17 2.09
N LEU A 102 -2.82 -7.04 2.34
CA LEU A 102 -3.81 -8.08 2.06
C LEU A 102 -4.13 -8.19 0.56
N ASP A 103 -3.80 -7.19 -0.25
CA ASP A 103 -4.04 -7.17 -1.69
C ASP A 103 -2.79 -7.65 -2.46
N PRO A 104 -2.85 -8.78 -3.18
CA PRO A 104 -1.77 -9.22 -4.06
C PRO A 104 -1.39 -8.18 -5.11
N ARG A 105 -2.32 -7.28 -5.48
CA ARG A 105 -2.10 -6.21 -6.47
C ARG A 105 -1.33 -5.02 -5.90
N SER A 106 -1.25 -4.82 -4.59
CA SER A 106 -0.41 -3.74 -4.01
C SER A 106 1.10 -3.99 -4.21
N SER A 107 1.45 -5.22 -4.58
CA SER A 107 2.80 -5.62 -4.99
C SER A 107 3.08 -5.38 -6.48
N TYR A 108 2.06 -4.94 -7.24
CA TYR A 108 2.09 -4.84 -8.71
C TYR A 108 1.41 -3.56 -9.19
N SER A 109 2.18 -2.63 -9.76
CA SER A 109 1.62 -1.52 -10.53
C SER A 109 0.64 -2.06 -11.61
N PRO A 110 -0.62 -1.58 -11.68
CA PRO A 110 -1.57 -1.99 -12.71
C PRO A 110 -1.30 -1.32 -14.07
N PHE A 111 -0.21 -0.57 -14.23
CA PHE A 111 0.10 0.13 -15.47
C PHE A 111 1.47 -0.25 -16.02
N GLY A 112 1.42 -1.05 -17.10
CA GLY A 112 2.37 -1.00 -18.22
C GLY A 112 3.84 -1.30 -17.91
N LYS A 113 4.25 -2.50 -18.33
CA LYS A 113 5.62 -3.05 -18.40
C LYS A 113 6.08 -3.77 -17.13
N GLU A 114 6.68 -4.94 -17.38
CA GLU A 114 7.46 -5.82 -16.51
C GLU A 114 7.41 -5.51 -15.01
N HIS A 115 6.76 -6.40 -14.23
CA HIS A 115 6.80 -6.54 -12.76
C HIS A 115 7.76 -5.62 -11.97
N GLU A 116 7.54 -4.30 -11.98
CA GLU A 116 8.34 -3.38 -11.18
C GLU A 116 7.92 -3.58 -9.72
N LYS A 117 8.79 -4.26 -8.98
CA LYS A 117 8.57 -4.57 -7.56
C LYS A 117 8.71 -3.27 -6.78
N CYS A 118 7.64 -2.81 -6.15
CA CYS A 118 7.76 -1.84 -5.07
C CYS A 118 8.58 -2.44 -3.93
N SER A 119 9.35 -1.60 -3.25
CA SER A 119 10.03 -1.99 -2.02
C SER A 119 9.00 -2.32 -0.94
N SER A 120 9.32 -3.28 -0.07
CA SER A 120 8.54 -3.52 1.15
C SER A 120 8.64 -2.37 2.14
N LEU A 121 9.62 -1.47 1.95
CA LEU A 121 9.79 -0.27 2.74
C LEU A 121 8.66 0.72 2.45
N ARG A 122 8.06 1.23 3.53
CA ARG A 122 7.07 2.31 3.52
C ARG A 122 7.64 3.50 4.27
N ILE A 123 7.51 4.69 3.70
CA ILE A 123 7.96 5.94 4.33
C ILE A 123 6.78 6.85 4.64
N THR A 124 6.92 7.70 5.65
CA THR A 124 5.87 8.70 5.93
C THR A 124 5.84 9.80 4.88
N THR A 125 4.72 10.52 4.74
CA THR A 125 4.66 11.72 3.87
C THR A 125 5.72 12.77 4.25
N GLU A 126 6.02 12.89 5.54
CA GLU A 126 7.04 13.82 6.04
C GLU A 126 8.45 13.38 5.59
N GLU A 127 8.75 12.10 5.69
CA GLU A 127 10.01 11.54 5.20
C GLU A 127 10.14 11.69 3.67
N MET A 128 9.06 11.43 2.92
CA MET A 128 9.01 11.69 1.48
C MET A 128 9.37 13.14 1.16
N ARG A 129 8.77 14.12 1.86
CA ARG A 129 9.06 15.55 1.64
C ARG A 129 10.51 15.89 1.92
N ARG A 130 11.09 15.32 2.99
CA ARG A 130 12.51 15.53 3.32
C ARG A 130 13.42 14.94 2.24
N ILE A 131 13.11 13.74 1.76
CA ILE A 131 13.86 13.11 0.68
C ILE A 131 13.78 13.94 -0.60
N LEU A 132 12.59 14.37 -1.01
CA LEU A 132 12.42 15.20 -2.20
C LEU A 132 13.12 16.56 -2.06
N ALA A 133 13.00 17.22 -0.91
CA ALA A 133 13.63 18.52 -0.68
C ALA A 133 15.16 18.46 -0.79
N LYS A 134 15.77 17.35 -0.37
CA LYS A 134 17.24 17.19 -0.34
C LYS A 134 17.80 16.46 -1.56
N TYR A 135 17.05 15.53 -2.14
CA TYR A 135 17.53 14.59 -3.15
C TYR A 135 16.71 14.57 -4.45
N ALA A 136 15.88 15.60 -4.70
CA ALA A 136 15.18 15.76 -5.98
C ALA A 136 16.15 15.75 -7.18
N LEU A 137 17.31 16.39 -7.02
CA LEU A 137 18.43 16.36 -7.96
C LEU A 137 19.64 15.76 -7.25
N CYS A 138 19.81 14.44 -7.38
CA CYS A 138 20.90 13.72 -6.73
C CYS A 138 21.60 12.77 -7.69
N GLU A 139 22.89 12.54 -7.43
CA GLU A 139 23.70 11.63 -8.23
C GLU A 139 24.39 10.59 -7.37
N TRP A 140 24.30 9.34 -7.82
CA TRP A 140 25.06 8.22 -7.29
C TRP A 140 25.84 7.55 -8.42
N ASN A 141 27.18 7.55 -8.31
CA ASN A 141 28.11 6.90 -9.24
C ASN A 141 27.84 7.19 -10.74
N GLY A 142 27.30 8.37 -11.09
CA GLY A 142 26.96 8.71 -12.47
C GLY A 142 25.72 8.02 -13.05
N THR A 143 24.94 7.28 -12.25
CA THR A 143 23.86 6.40 -12.75
C THR A 143 22.45 6.92 -12.49
N VAL A 144 22.21 7.54 -11.34
CA VAL A 144 20.90 8.15 -10.98
C VAL A 144 21.01 9.67 -11.04
N TYR A 145 19.92 10.33 -11.46
CA TYR A 145 19.84 11.77 -11.62
C TYR A 145 18.85 12.47 -10.68
N GLY A 146 17.99 11.73 -9.99
CA GLY A 146 17.11 12.32 -9.01
C GLY A 146 16.07 11.35 -8.48
N VAL A 147 15.40 11.78 -7.42
CA VAL A 147 14.24 11.10 -6.86
C VAL A 147 13.04 12.01 -7.07
N ALA A 148 11.96 11.49 -7.67
CA ALA A 148 10.71 12.25 -7.79
C ALA A 148 9.52 11.42 -7.33
N GLN A 149 8.43 12.12 -7.01
CA GLN A 149 7.13 11.52 -6.84
C GLN A 149 6.60 11.14 -8.22
N SER A 150 6.20 9.88 -8.40
CA SER A 150 5.43 9.53 -9.61
C SER A 150 4.02 10.07 -9.46
N ALA A 151 3.53 10.66 -10.54
CA ALA A 151 2.10 10.93 -10.72
C ALA A 151 1.32 9.62 -10.91
#